data_AF-A0A6L6QBI5-F1
#
_entry.id   AF-A0A6L6QBI5-F1
#
_cell.length_a   1.000
_cell.length_b   1.000
_cell.length_c   1.000
_cell.angle_alpha   90.00
_cell.angle_beta   90.00
_cell.angle_gamma   90.00
#
_symmetry.space_group_name_H-M   'P 1'
#
loop_
_entity.id
_entity.type
_entity.pdbx_description
1 polymer ?
#
loop_
_entity_poly.entity_id
_entity_poly.type
_entity_poly.pdbx_seq_one_letter_code
_entity_poly.pdbx_strand_id
1 'polypeptide(L)'
;MQLLPLLCAFLLAILPASATPDRPGDGGPDLAYLEIINSQHPPHDPQLLFLLMGRFASAQQHERGAAFFTARLQQFDHELNDTQRALYLTVIALLRAQHAGQVSFFHRIGYVNETVDMLERARKLTGGRVFVVNWASAIVDAQLPSLLNRRQKAHEELDWCISHASEAPHAGWLREIYRQQARLAQADGKAAAAQAYLKRSGYPDINLPITLLTPFAEETDAGHRFSPSQIREVVPQRVYVLSGFEFTEFYFVVSDDGRELIGIDAGTRPDSARAAYEALRAFAHHLPPLTTIFITHSHWDHIGGHKYFRSLNPQLQIYARSNYRDELARDLAAPANFNQPFFGAKFQEQDVRSFKPDVPVDSSTSVVIGGTRIELVPIHGGETQDAMFINLPGLKTTFVGDFIMPYLGAPFVHEGDLPGLYEAIGTLSRLQPANILHGHEPLTRMFNSTLMLEQVRDDLEWLESHVENAMRRGVARADVHQANLVPPALLSGAHDTSVPYLVLREHVIDRIFSQRGGYWQADLQGIDHISRADQADLFLHYLGRSENQILDASKQMIADGKYELAARLLDACRERLGKSKEFAATERAVYLRLMEKNQNDDPFKFILYANKAGMQVPPVQLR
;
A
#
# COMPACT_ATOMS: atom_id res chain seq x y z
N MET A 1 28.11 -49.10 -30.98
CA MET A 1 29.01 -48.01 -31.38
C MET A 1 28.16 -46.92 -32.00
N GLN A 2 28.03 -45.78 -31.28
CA GLN A 2 27.83 -44.41 -31.76
C GLN A 2 26.72 -44.01 -32.77
N LEU A 3 25.96 -42.99 -32.32
CA LEU A 3 25.47 -41.76 -33.01
C LEU A 3 23.95 -41.60 -33.29
N LEU A 4 23.39 -40.56 -32.62
CA LEU A 4 22.19 -39.72 -32.87
C LEU A 4 20.80 -40.40 -33.02
N PRO A 5 19.73 -39.84 -32.39
CA PRO A 5 19.14 -38.58 -32.88
C PRO A 5 18.51 -37.65 -31.81
N LEU A 6 18.48 -36.34 -32.10
CA LEU A 6 17.64 -35.35 -31.41
C LEU A 6 17.31 -34.22 -32.39
N LEU A 7 16.19 -34.36 -33.11
CA LEU A 7 15.54 -33.31 -33.88
C LEU A 7 14.17 -33.81 -34.35
N CYS A 8 13.17 -32.92 -34.26
CA CYS A 8 11.78 -33.02 -34.72
C CYS A 8 10.74 -33.59 -33.73
N ALA A 9 10.17 -32.67 -32.95
CA ALA A 9 8.72 -32.60 -32.71
C ALA A 9 8.35 -31.14 -32.33
N PHE A 10 8.15 -30.30 -33.35
CA PHE A 10 7.62 -28.94 -33.25
C PHE A 10 6.49 -28.86 -34.27
N LEU A 11 5.22 -28.71 -33.82
CA LEU A 11 4.09 -28.07 -34.52
C LEU A 11 2.77 -28.35 -33.79
N LEU A 12 1.89 -27.32 -33.80
CA LEU A 12 0.53 -27.17 -33.23
C LEU A 12 0.50 -26.41 -31.89
N ALA A 13 -0.07 -25.21 -31.75
CA ALA A 13 -0.81 -24.36 -32.68
C ALA A 13 -0.54 -22.88 -32.32
N ILE A 14 -0.12 -22.09 -33.31
CA ILE A 14 -0.01 -20.64 -33.24
C ILE A 14 -1.33 -20.12 -33.83
N LEU A 15 -2.16 -19.50 -33.00
CA LEU A 15 -3.10 -18.50 -33.49
C LEU A 15 -2.40 -17.14 -33.35
N PRO A 16 -2.36 -16.31 -34.40
CA PRO A 16 -1.90 -14.95 -34.24
C PRO A 16 -2.92 -14.23 -33.36
N ALA A 17 -2.48 -13.71 -32.22
CA ALA A 17 -3.22 -12.65 -31.55
C ALA A 17 -3.38 -11.53 -32.60
N SER A 18 -4.60 -11.34 -33.10
CA SER A 18 -4.93 -10.18 -33.90
C SER A 18 -4.64 -8.97 -33.01
N ALA A 19 -3.59 -8.22 -33.32
CA ALA A 19 -3.35 -6.92 -32.74
C ALA A 19 -4.57 -6.05 -33.03
N THR A 20 -5.47 -5.93 -32.06
CA THR A 20 -6.45 -4.86 -32.04
C THR A 20 -5.66 -3.55 -31.95
N PRO A 21 -5.97 -2.55 -32.78
CA PRO A 21 -5.29 -1.26 -32.68
C PRO A 21 -5.49 -0.69 -31.27
N ASP A 22 -4.40 -0.16 -30.69
CA ASP A 22 -4.39 0.50 -29.39
C ASP A 22 -5.58 1.45 -29.25
N ARG A 23 -6.51 1.11 -28.36
CA ARG A 23 -7.52 2.07 -27.93
C ARG A 23 -6.85 3.05 -26.97
N PRO A 24 -7.00 4.37 -27.14
CA PRO A 24 -6.68 5.32 -26.09
C PRO A 24 -7.48 4.92 -24.83
N GLY A 25 -6.80 4.64 -23.70
CA GLY A 25 -7.44 4.29 -22.43
C GLY A 25 -7.25 2.85 -21.91
N ASP A 26 -6.36 2.04 -22.49
CA ASP A 26 -6.31 0.61 -22.17
C ASP A 26 -5.67 0.23 -20.80
N GLY A 27 -5.17 1.20 -20.02
CA GLY A 27 -4.47 0.95 -18.75
C GLY A 27 -5.20 1.37 -17.46
N GLY A 28 -6.42 1.91 -17.57
CA GLY A 28 -7.19 2.41 -16.43
C GLY A 28 -6.77 3.80 -15.93
N PRO A 29 -7.55 4.38 -15.00
CA PRO A 29 -7.43 5.79 -14.61
C PRO A 29 -6.15 6.10 -13.83
N ASP A 30 -5.59 5.16 -13.07
CA ASP A 30 -4.34 5.39 -12.33
C ASP A 30 -3.12 5.41 -13.24
N LEU A 31 -3.09 4.55 -14.28
CA LEU A 31 -2.04 4.62 -15.29
C LEU A 31 -2.10 5.96 -16.02
N ALA A 32 -3.30 6.36 -16.47
CA ALA A 32 -3.49 7.62 -17.17
C ALA A 32 -3.11 8.83 -16.31
N TYR A 33 -3.44 8.82 -15.02
CA TYR A 33 -3.00 9.84 -14.05
C TYR A 33 -1.47 9.93 -14.00
N LEU A 34 -0.81 8.80 -13.74
CA LEU A 34 0.64 8.77 -13.59
C LEU A 34 1.37 9.13 -14.88
N GLU A 35 0.84 8.78 -16.06
CA GLU A 35 1.37 9.22 -17.36
C GLU A 35 1.30 10.74 -17.50
N ILE A 36 0.18 11.37 -17.11
CA ILE A 36 0.00 12.82 -17.16
C ILE A 36 0.99 13.52 -16.24
N ILE A 37 1.10 13.09 -14.98
CA ILE A 37 1.99 13.67 -13.98
C ILE A 37 3.46 13.55 -14.44
N ASN A 38 3.89 12.37 -14.90
CA ASN A 38 5.26 12.14 -15.36
C ASN A 38 5.57 12.75 -16.74
N SER A 39 4.61 13.42 -17.39
CA SER A 39 4.81 14.10 -18.68
C SER A 39 5.01 15.61 -18.56
N GLN A 40 4.71 16.22 -17.42
CA GLN A 40 4.82 17.67 -17.25
C GLN A 40 6.26 18.11 -17.03
N HIS A 41 6.94 17.46 -16.09
CA HIS A 41 8.33 17.72 -15.70
C HIS A 41 8.94 16.44 -15.12
N PRO A 42 10.27 16.36 -14.99
CA PRO A 42 10.89 15.32 -14.17
C PRO A 42 10.28 15.33 -12.77
N PRO A 43 9.81 14.19 -12.24
CA PRO A 43 9.22 14.16 -10.91
C PRO A 43 10.28 14.48 -9.85
N HIS A 44 9.91 15.33 -8.87
CA HIS A 44 10.75 15.59 -7.70
C HIS A 44 10.86 14.36 -6.81
N ASP A 45 9.72 13.70 -6.55
CA ASP A 45 9.67 12.40 -5.89
C ASP A 45 9.91 11.26 -6.91
N PRO A 46 11.03 10.53 -6.83
CA PRO A 46 11.32 9.42 -7.73
C PRO A 46 10.33 8.26 -7.60
N GLN A 47 9.54 8.17 -6.52
CA GLN A 47 8.50 7.16 -6.35
C GLN A 47 7.50 7.17 -7.52
N LEU A 48 7.21 8.33 -8.10
CA LEU A 48 6.28 8.47 -9.23
C LEU A 48 6.74 7.70 -10.48
N LEU A 49 8.06 7.56 -10.71
CA LEU A 49 8.59 6.75 -11.80
C LEU A 49 8.29 5.26 -11.58
N PHE A 50 8.47 4.78 -10.35
CA PHE A 50 8.29 3.36 -10.01
C PHE A 50 6.82 2.98 -9.88
N LEU A 51 5.95 3.87 -9.40
CA LEU A 51 4.50 3.67 -9.43
C LEU A 51 4.01 3.55 -10.88
N LEU A 52 4.44 4.46 -11.78
CA LEU A 52 4.09 4.40 -13.19
C LEU A 52 4.62 3.13 -13.87
N MET A 53 5.88 2.76 -13.61
CA MET A 53 6.46 1.51 -14.08
C MET A 53 5.63 0.29 -13.62
N GLY A 54 5.23 0.25 -12.34
CA GLY A 54 4.38 -0.80 -11.79
C GLY A 54 3.01 -0.87 -12.44
N ARG A 55 2.39 0.27 -12.78
CA ARG A 55 1.12 0.30 -13.52
C ARG A 55 1.26 -0.21 -14.96
N PHE A 56 2.33 0.15 -15.68
CA PHE A 56 2.61 -0.44 -17.00
C PHE A 56 2.81 -1.95 -16.94
N ALA A 57 3.59 -2.44 -15.98
CA ALA A 57 3.82 -3.87 -15.77
C ALA A 57 2.52 -4.62 -15.44
N SER A 58 1.71 -4.07 -14.53
CA SER A 58 0.40 -4.64 -14.16
C SER A 58 -0.57 -4.66 -15.33
N ALA A 59 -0.53 -3.66 -16.21
CA ALA A 59 -1.34 -3.61 -17.44
C ALA A 59 -0.77 -4.48 -18.57
N GLN A 60 0.34 -5.20 -18.36
CA GLN A 60 1.05 -5.99 -19.37
C GLN A 60 1.58 -5.14 -20.55
N GLN A 61 1.77 -3.84 -20.34
CA GLN A 61 2.18 -2.84 -21.34
C GLN A 61 3.67 -2.47 -21.21
N HIS A 62 4.54 -3.47 -21.03
CA HIS A 62 5.97 -3.27 -20.77
C HIS A 62 6.69 -2.49 -21.88
N GLU A 63 6.42 -2.82 -23.15
CA GLU A 63 7.04 -2.17 -24.32
C GLU A 63 6.61 -0.69 -24.44
N ARG A 64 5.29 -0.43 -24.32
CA ARG A 64 4.74 0.95 -24.29
C ARG A 64 5.34 1.76 -23.14
N GLY A 65 5.45 1.16 -21.95
CA GLY A 65 6.07 1.82 -20.80
C GLY A 65 7.54 2.15 -21.04
N ALA A 66 8.32 1.21 -21.58
CA ALA A 66 9.73 1.44 -21.92
C ALA A 66 9.88 2.56 -22.96
N ALA A 67 9.01 2.59 -23.97
CA ALA A 67 8.97 3.66 -24.96
C ALA A 67 8.57 5.01 -24.35
N PHE A 68 7.57 5.04 -23.47
CA PHE A 68 7.14 6.24 -22.74
C PHE A 68 8.31 6.85 -21.95
N PHE A 69 8.97 6.06 -21.10
CA PHE A 69 10.09 6.57 -20.31
C PHE A 69 11.30 6.95 -21.16
N THR A 70 11.55 6.25 -22.28
CA THR A 70 12.60 6.64 -23.23
C THR A 70 12.31 8.01 -23.85
N ALA A 71 11.07 8.27 -24.24
CA ALA A 71 10.66 9.57 -24.78
C ALA A 71 10.78 10.68 -23.73
N ARG A 72 10.39 10.42 -22.47
CA ARG A 72 10.55 11.37 -21.36
C ARG A 72 12.02 11.64 -21.02
N LEU A 73 12.86 10.61 -21.01
CA LEU A 73 14.30 10.74 -20.83
C LEU A 73 14.93 11.64 -21.89
N GLN A 74 14.52 11.50 -23.15
CA GLN A 74 14.98 12.35 -24.25
C GLN A 74 14.44 13.77 -24.15
N GLN A 75 13.15 13.92 -23.83
CA GLN A 75 12.49 15.21 -23.68
C GLN A 75 13.14 16.06 -22.59
N PHE A 76 13.43 15.46 -21.44
CA PHE A 76 13.95 16.16 -20.27
C PHE A 76 15.48 16.14 -20.16
N ASP A 77 16.22 15.67 -21.17
CA ASP A 77 17.67 15.40 -21.03
C ASP A 77 18.46 16.60 -20.47
N HIS A 78 18.11 17.82 -20.86
CA HIS A 78 18.77 19.05 -20.37
C HIS A 78 18.41 19.43 -18.92
N GLU A 79 17.33 18.91 -18.38
CA GLU A 79 16.83 19.17 -17.03
C GLU A 79 17.28 18.11 -16.02
N LEU A 80 17.62 16.90 -16.50
CA LEU A 80 17.95 15.76 -15.65
C LEU A 80 19.39 15.81 -15.14
N ASN A 81 19.53 15.73 -13.81
CA ASN A 81 20.81 15.38 -13.20
C ASN A 81 21.15 13.90 -13.41
N ASP A 82 22.40 13.51 -13.10
CA ASP A 82 22.88 12.14 -13.32
C ASP A 82 22.09 11.08 -12.54
N THR A 83 21.64 11.39 -11.33
CA THR A 83 20.79 10.49 -10.54
C THR A 83 19.44 10.29 -11.21
N GLN A 84 18.77 11.37 -11.63
CA GLN A 84 17.47 11.26 -12.32
C GLN A 84 17.62 10.51 -13.65
N ARG A 85 18.64 10.83 -14.44
CA ARG A 85 18.96 10.11 -15.69
C ARG A 85 19.17 8.61 -15.43
N ALA A 86 19.87 8.26 -14.36
CA ALA A 86 20.05 6.87 -13.96
C ALA A 86 18.73 6.20 -13.57
N LEU A 87 17.84 6.87 -12.84
CA LEU A 87 16.52 6.34 -12.49
C LEU A 87 15.66 6.07 -13.73
N TYR A 88 15.64 6.97 -14.72
CA TYR A 88 14.98 6.72 -16.01
C TYR A 88 15.54 5.49 -16.73
N LEU A 89 16.88 5.37 -16.82
CA LEU A 89 17.52 4.19 -17.41
C LEU A 89 17.15 2.91 -16.65
N THR A 90 17.09 2.97 -15.33
CA THR A 90 16.68 1.86 -14.47
C THR A 90 15.25 1.41 -14.73
N VAL A 91 14.26 2.32 -14.75
CA VAL A 91 12.86 1.93 -15.01
C VAL A 91 12.65 1.38 -16.42
N ILE A 92 13.34 1.95 -17.42
CA ILE A 92 13.30 1.43 -18.80
C ILE A 92 13.88 0.01 -18.82
N ALA A 93 15.03 -0.21 -18.18
CA ALA A 93 15.68 -1.51 -18.15
C ALA A 93 14.83 -2.57 -17.42
N LEU A 94 14.15 -2.22 -16.34
CA LEU A 94 13.26 -3.14 -15.61
C LEU A 94 12.05 -3.56 -16.46
N LEU A 95 11.38 -2.63 -17.14
CA LEU A 95 10.30 -2.95 -18.08
C LEU A 95 10.79 -3.82 -19.23
N ARG A 96 11.97 -3.49 -19.77
CA ARG A 96 12.60 -4.29 -20.82
C ARG A 96 12.88 -5.71 -20.34
N ALA A 97 13.47 -5.87 -19.14
CA ALA A 97 13.78 -7.17 -18.55
C ALA A 97 12.52 -8.03 -18.40
N GLN A 98 11.41 -7.45 -17.94
CA GLN A 98 10.12 -8.14 -17.82
C GLN A 98 9.53 -8.56 -19.18
N HIS A 99 9.75 -7.76 -20.24
CA HIS A 99 9.31 -8.08 -21.60
C HIS A 99 10.21 -9.10 -22.33
N ALA A 100 11.43 -9.36 -21.86
CA ALA A 100 12.43 -10.15 -22.60
C ALA A 100 11.94 -11.56 -23.00
N GLY A 101 11.03 -12.16 -22.22
CA GLY A 101 10.42 -13.46 -22.52
C GLY A 101 9.51 -13.46 -23.77
N GLN A 102 8.96 -12.31 -24.14
CA GLN A 102 8.10 -12.11 -25.32
C GLN A 102 8.90 -11.77 -26.58
N VAL A 103 10.16 -11.32 -26.42
CA VAL A 103 11.06 -11.03 -27.55
C VAL A 103 11.43 -12.33 -28.27
N SER A 104 11.35 -12.30 -29.60
CA SER A 104 11.70 -13.44 -30.47
C SER A 104 13.10 -13.99 -30.17
N PHE A 105 13.26 -15.31 -30.26
CA PHE A 105 14.48 -16.01 -29.86
C PHE A 105 15.76 -15.43 -30.50
N PHE A 106 15.72 -15.09 -31.80
CA PHE A 106 16.87 -14.56 -32.54
C PHE A 106 17.34 -13.17 -32.07
N HIS A 107 16.44 -12.35 -31.51
CA HIS A 107 16.76 -11.00 -31.06
C HIS A 107 16.94 -10.91 -29.54
N ARG A 108 16.53 -11.93 -28.80
CA ARG A 108 16.48 -11.93 -27.33
C ARG A 108 17.84 -11.68 -26.68
N ILE A 109 18.91 -12.29 -27.20
CA ILE A 109 20.26 -12.12 -26.61
C ILE A 109 20.72 -10.67 -26.72
N GLY A 110 20.61 -10.05 -27.91
CA GLY A 110 20.97 -8.65 -28.11
C GLY A 110 20.13 -7.71 -27.24
N TYR A 111 18.82 -7.98 -27.18
CA TYR A 111 17.88 -7.21 -26.35
C TYR A 111 18.21 -7.29 -24.84
N VAL A 112 18.59 -8.46 -24.34
CA VAL A 112 19.03 -8.66 -22.95
C VAL A 112 20.35 -7.93 -22.68
N ASN A 113 21.34 -8.06 -23.57
CA ASN A 113 22.62 -7.37 -23.42
C ASN A 113 22.45 -5.85 -23.36
N GLU A 114 21.64 -5.28 -24.26
CA GLU A 114 21.33 -3.85 -24.24
C GLU A 114 20.66 -3.43 -22.92
N THR A 115 19.76 -4.26 -22.39
CA THR A 115 19.09 -4.01 -21.11
C THR A 115 20.09 -3.99 -19.94
N VAL A 116 21.04 -4.93 -19.92
CA VAL A 116 22.13 -4.95 -18.93
C VAL A 116 23.04 -3.72 -19.10
N ASP A 117 23.41 -3.36 -20.32
CA ASP A 117 24.24 -2.18 -20.59
C ASP A 117 23.55 -0.86 -20.18
N MET A 118 22.21 -0.80 -20.20
CA MET A 118 21.46 0.33 -19.63
C MET A 118 21.65 0.42 -18.11
N LEU A 119 21.57 -0.70 -17.39
CA LEU A 119 21.77 -0.75 -15.93
C LEU A 119 23.21 -0.40 -15.55
N GLU A 120 24.21 -0.87 -16.32
CA GLU A 120 25.62 -0.49 -16.11
C GLU A 120 25.82 1.02 -16.29
N ARG A 121 25.19 1.62 -17.31
CA ARG A 121 25.23 3.08 -17.52
C ARG A 121 24.58 3.83 -16.35
N ALA A 122 23.42 3.39 -15.88
CA ALA A 122 22.75 3.97 -14.72
C ALA A 122 23.64 3.89 -13.47
N ARG A 123 24.27 2.74 -13.23
CA ARG A 123 25.19 2.53 -12.11
C ARG A 123 26.43 3.44 -12.23
N LYS A 124 26.98 3.62 -13.44
CA LYS A 124 28.12 4.52 -13.68
C LYS A 124 27.77 5.97 -13.39
N LEU A 125 26.61 6.45 -13.83
CA LEU A 125 26.13 7.81 -13.58
C LEU A 125 26.02 8.14 -12.08
N THR A 126 25.62 7.15 -11.28
CA THR A 126 25.46 7.34 -9.82
C THR A 126 26.73 7.03 -9.02
N GLY A 127 27.80 6.56 -9.69
CA GLY A 127 28.99 6.01 -9.03
C GLY A 127 28.69 4.79 -8.15
N GLY A 128 27.59 4.07 -8.42
CA GLY A 128 27.15 2.92 -7.64
C GLY A 128 26.70 3.24 -6.22
N ARG A 129 26.20 4.46 -5.97
CA ARG A 129 25.77 4.93 -4.63
C ARG A 129 24.25 5.05 -4.46
N VAL A 130 23.47 4.80 -5.51
CA VAL A 130 22.00 4.90 -5.43
C VAL A 130 21.43 3.51 -5.28
N PHE A 131 20.82 3.24 -4.12
CA PHE A 131 20.29 1.92 -3.75
C PHE A 131 19.42 1.29 -4.85
N VAL A 132 18.43 2.03 -5.36
CA VAL A 132 17.45 1.49 -6.32
C VAL A 132 18.09 1.10 -7.66
N VAL A 133 19.14 1.82 -8.09
CA VAL A 133 19.88 1.52 -9.32
C VAL A 133 20.66 0.21 -9.14
N ASN A 134 21.38 0.07 -8.02
CA ASN A 134 22.12 -1.14 -7.70
C ASN A 134 21.19 -2.35 -7.48
N TRP A 135 20.04 -2.11 -6.82
CA TRP A 135 19.00 -3.11 -6.63
C TRP A 135 18.52 -3.65 -7.98
N ALA A 136 18.17 -2.78 -8.93
CA ALA A 136 17.69 -3.20 -10.23
C ALA A 136 18.73 -4.01 -11.01
N SER A 137 20.00 -3.58 -10.98
CA SER A 137 21.13 -4.34 -11.53
C SER A 137 21.22 -5.73 -10.91
N ALA A 138 21.20 -5.81 -9.58
CA ALA A 138 21.32 -7.06 -8.84
C ALA A 138 20.19 -8.04 -9.15
N ILE A 139 18.94 -7.56 -9.18
CA ILE A 139 17.76 -8.39 -9.46
C ILE A 139 17.81 -8.93 -10.90
N VAL A 140 18.17 -8.09 -11.88
CA VAL A 140 18.26 -8.53 -13.28
C VAL A 140 19.40 -9.53 -13.46
N ASP A 141 20.61 -9.23 -12.97
CA ASP A 141 21.77 -10.12 -13.08
C ASP A 141 21.53 -11.48 -12.40
N ALA A 142 20.82 -11.51 -11.27
CA ALA A 142 20.48 -12.75 -10.57
C ALA A 142 19.53 -13.68 -11.34
N GLN A 143 18.72 -13.13 -12.24
CA GLN A 143 17.74 -13.88 -13.04
C GLN A 143 18.31 -14.34 -14.39
N LEU A 144 19.50 -13.88 -14.77
CA LEU A 144 20.12 -14.26 -16.04
C LEU A 144 20.60 -15.72 -16.05
N PRO A 145 20.52 -16.41 -17.20
CA PRO A 145 21.07 -17.75 -17.36
C PRO A 145 22.57 -17.80 -17.03
N SER A 146 23.04 -18.93 -16.50
CA SER A 146 24.45 -19.13 -16.13
C SER A 146 25.43 -18.92 -17.29
N LEU A 147 24.99 -19.14 -18.53
CA LEU A 147 25.80 -18.93 -19.74
C LEU A 147 26.27 -17.47 -19.91
N LEU A 148 25.61 -16.50 -19.30
CA LEU A 148 26.00 -15.08 -19.35
C LEU A 148 27.04 -14.69 -18.30
N ASN A 149 27.48 -15.63 -17.44
CA ASN A 149 28.54 -15.45 -16.44
C ASN A 149 28.36 -14.23 -15.50
N ARG A 150 27.10 -13.88 -15.18
CA ARG A 150 26.75 -12.75 -14.28
C ARG A 150 26.50 -13.16 -12.82
N ARG A 151 26.51 -14.46 -12.51
CA ARG A 151 26.13 -14.98 -11.18
C ARG A 151 26.98 -14.44 -10.03
N GLN A 152 28.30 -14.38 -10.19
CA GLN A 152 29.20 -13.87 -9.15
C GLN A 152 28.92 -12.39 -8.86
N LYS A 153 28.76 -11.59 -9.92
CA LYS A 153 28.38 -10.19 -9.82
C LYS A 153 27.03 -10.01 -9.13
N ALA A 154 26.04 -10.84 -9.46
CA ALA A 154 24.73 -10.81 -8.80
C ALA A 154 24.84 -11.00 -7.29
N HIS A 155 25.65 -11.96 -6.81
CA HIS A 155 25.88 -12.14 -5.36
C HIS A 155 26.49 -10.88 -4.73
N GLU A 156 27.53 -10.31 -5.33
CA GLU A 156 28.22 -9.12 -4.82
C GLU A 156 27.27 -7.92 -4.73
N GLU A 157 26.41 -7.71 -5.75
CA GLU A 157 25.46 -6.61 -5.76
C GLU A 157 24.29 -6.81 -4.79
N LEU A 158 23.81 -8.06 -4.62
CA LEU A 158 22.79 -8.38 -3.63
C LEU A 158 23.33 -8.18 -2.21
N ASP A 159 24.56 -8.58 -1.92
CA ASP A 159 25.22 -8.36 -0.62
C ASP A 159 25.46 -6.86 -0.36
N TRP A 160 25.85 -6.11 -1.40
CA TRP A 160 25.93 -4.65 -1.33
C TRP A 160 24.57 -4.06 -0.92
N CYS A 161 23.46 -4.48 -1.54
CA CYS A 161 22.15 -3.97 -1.16
C CYS A 161 21.76 -4.31 0.29
N ILE A 162 22.11 -5.50 0.80
CA ILE A 162 21.85 -5.87 2.21
C ILE A 162 22.62 -4.94 3.16
N SER A 163 23.89 -4.67 2.87
CA SER A 163 24.72 -3.76 3.69
C SER A 163 24.28 -2.29 3.64
N HIS A 164 23.53 -1.90 2.62
CA HIS A 164 22.99 -0.53 2.43
C HIS A 164 21.46 -0.51 2.60
N ALA A 165 20.89 -1.46 3.35
CA ALA A 165 19.44 -1.60 3.53
C ALA A 165 18.74 -0.34 4.07
N SER A 166 19.46 0.51 4.83
CA SER A 166 18.95 1.79 5.34
C SER A 166 18.75 2.85 4.25
N GLU A 167 19.34 2.66 3.07
CA GLU A 167 19.21 3.56 1.91
C GLU A 167 18.08 3.12 0.97
N ALA A 168 17.42 1.99 1.27
CA ALA A 168 16.25 1.55 0.53
C ALA A 168 15.07 2.53 0.74
N PRO A 169 14.19 2.72 -0.27
CA PRO A 169 12.99 3.55 -0.09
C PRO A 169 12.14 3.11 1.11
N HIS A 170 12.06 1.80 1.35
CA HIS A 170 11.56 1.18 2.57
C HIS A 170 11.98 -0.29 2.63
N ALA A 171 11.73 -0.94 3.77
CA ALA A 171 12.13 -2.32 4.05
C ALA A 171 11.64 -3.37 3.04
N GLY A 172 10.45 -3.16 2.45
CA GLY A 172 9.87 -4.06 1.44
C GLY A 172 10.79 -4.40 0.25
N TRP A 173 11.72 -3.52 -0.12
CA TRP A 173 12.67 -3.76 -1.22
C TRP A 173 13.65 -4.92 -0.93
N LEU A 174 13.89 -5.23 0.35
CA LEU A 174 14.74 -6.34 0.77
C LEU A 174 14.12 -7.72 0.46
N ARG A 175 12.80 -7.80 0.31
CA ARG A 175 12.11 -9.06 0.00
C ARG A 175 12.67 -9.69 -1.26
N GLU A 176 12.81 -8.89 -2.31
CA GLU A 176 13.31 -9.37 -3.60
C GLU A 176 14.79 -9.72 -3.56
N ILE A 177 15.60 -8.95 -2.82
CA ILE A 177 17.03 -9.24 -2.61
C ILE A 177 17.19 -10.63 -1.97
N TYR A 178 16.49 -10.89 -0.88
CA TYR A 178 16.54 -12.17 -0.20
C TYR A 178 15.95 -13.30 -1.05
N ARG A 179 14.88 -13.06 -1.82
CA ARG A 179 14.33 -14.06 -2.74
C ARG A 179 15.36 -14.46 -3.81
N GLN A 180 16.08 -13.50 -4.40
CA GLN A 180 17.11 -13.80 -5.39
C GLN A 180 18.33 -14.50 -4.77
N GLN A 181 18.76 -14.08 -3.57
CA GLN A 181 19.79 -14.82 -2.82
C GLN A 181 19.38 -16.27 -2.55
N ALA A 182 18.11 -16.51 -2.21
CA ALA A 182 17.59 -17.86 -2.04
C ALA A 182 17.68 -18.69 -3.34
N ARG A 183 17.34 -18.09 -4.49
CA ARG A 183 17.39 -18.76 -5.80
C ARG A 183 18.82 -19.10 -6.19
N LEU A 184 19.75 -18.16 -6.02
CA LEU A 184 21.16 -18.38 -6.30
C LEU A 184 21.75 -19.46 -5.36
N ALA A 185 21.45 -19.39 -4.06
CA ALA A 185 21.87 -20.41 -3.11
C ALA A 185 21.31 -21.81 -3.44
N GLN A 186 20.06 -21.89 -3.92
CA GLN A 186 19.47 -23.15 -4.37
C GLN A 186 20.19 -23.69 -5.62
N ALA A 187 20.49 -22.82 -6.60
CA ALA A 187 21.24 -23.19 -7.80
C ALA A 187 22.67 -23.65 -7.49
N ASP A 188 23.27 -23.14 -6.41
CA ASP A 188 24.58 -23.53 -5.89
C ASP A 188 24.55 -24.81 -5.03
N GLY A 189 23.39 -25.43 -4.84
CA GLY A 189 23.25 -26.61 -3.97
C GLY A 189 23.31 -26.31 -2.46
N LYS A 190 23.23 -25.04 -2.06
CA LYS A 190 23.29 -24.58 -0.66
C LYS A 190 21.88 -24.50 -0.04
N ALA A 191 21.23 -25.65 0.13
CA ALA A 191 19.82 -25.74 0.54
C ALA A 191 19.50 -24.99 1.86
N ALA A 192 20.37 -25.10 2.87
CA ALA A 192 20.17 -24.41 4.16
C ALA A 192 20.22 -22.88 4.02
N ALA A 193 21.14 -22.36 3.22
CA ALA A 193 21.24 -20.93 2.95
C ALA A 193 20.03 -20.45 2.14
N ALA A 194 19.59 -21.23 1.14
CA ALA A 194 18.39 -20.93 0.36
C ALA A 194 17.15 -20.80 1.25
N GLN A 195 16.94 -21.74 2.18
CA GLN A 195 15.83 -21.70 3.12
C GLN A 195 15.92 -20.50 4.08
N ALA A 196 17.13 -20.18 4.58
CA ALA A 196 17.33 -19.03 5.45
C ALA A 196 17.00 -17.70 4.74
N TYR A 197 17.47 -17.52 3.50
CA TYR A 197 17.13 -16.35 2.70
C TYR A 197 15.64 -16.28 2.35
N LEU A 198 15.02 -17.40 1.97
CA LEU A 198 13.57 -17.42 1.71
C LEU A 198 12.78 -17.00 2.95
N LYS A 199 13.16 -17.48 4.14
CA LYS A 199 12.54 -17.05 5.40
C LYS A 199 12.70 -15.54 5.64
N ARG A 200 13.90 -14.98 5.41
CA ARG A 200 14.16 -13.53 5.56
C ARG A 200 13.36 -12.67 4.58
N SER A 201 13.12 -13.19 3.37
CA SER A 201 12.34 -12.51 2.33
C SER A 201 10.85 -12.34 2.68
N GLY A 202 10.33 -13.15 3.60
CA GLY A 202 8.91 -13.23 3.89
C GLY A 202 8.06 -13.70 2.69
N TYR A 203 8.66 -14.35 1.68
CA TYR A 203 7.90 -15.08 0.67
C TYR A 203 7.51 -16.48 1.20
N PRO A 204 6.27 -16.92 0.99
CA PRO A 204 5.86 -18.28 1.35
C PRO A 204 6.44 -19.33 0.38
N ASP A 205 6.74 -18.94 -0.85
CA ASP A 205 7.29 -19.81 -1.91
C ASP A 205 8.27 -18.99 -2.77
N ILE A 206 9.42 -19.59 -3.08
CA ILE A 206 10.45 -19.02 -3.95
C ILE A 206 9.98 -18.84 -5.42
N ASN A 207 9.00 -19.64 -5.84
CA ASN A 207 8.42 -19.64 -7.18
C ASN A 207 7.10 -18.88 -7.27
N LEU A 208 6.75 -18.09 -6.25
CA LEU A 208 5.54 -17.30 -6.27
C LEU A 208 5.50 -16.40 -7.52
N PRO A 209 4.41 -16.41 -8.32
CA PRO A 209 4.37 -15.80 -9.66
C PRO A 209 4.11 -14.29 -9.64
N ILE A 210 4.51 -13.61 -8.56
CA ILE A 210 4.40 -12.17 -8.36
C ILE A 210 5.66 -11.64 -7.68
N THR A 211 5.84 -10.33 -7.72
CA THR A 211 6.91 -9.60 -7.04
C THR A 211 6.32 -8.78 -5.89
N LEU A 212 6.84 -8.99 -4.69
CA LEU A 212 6.52 -8.22 -3.50
C LEU A 212 7.63 -7.21 -3.25
N LEU A 213 7.26 -5.93 -3.33
CA LEU A 213 8.07 -4.76 -2.99
C LEU A 213 7.32 -3.90 -1.98
N THR A 214 6.68 -4.53 -1.00
CA THR A 214 5.89 -3.84 0.03
C THR A 214 6.43 -4.14 1.43
N PRO A 215 6.45 -3.16 2.36
CA PRO A 215 6.79 -3.41 3.75
C PRO A 215 5.69 -4.18 4.50
N PHE A 216 4.51 -4.34 3.88
CA PHE A 216 3.35 -4.95 4.50
C PHE A 216 3.58 -6.41 4.89
N ALA A 217 2.94 -6.81 5.98
CA ALA A 217 2.83 -8.21 6.39
C ALA A 217 1.36 -8.59 6.58
N GLU A 218 1.02 -9.82 6.21
CA GLU A 218 -0.31 -10.43 6.32
C GLU A 218 -0.17 -11.78 6.99
N GLU A 219 -0.61 -11.89 8.23
CA GLU A 219 -0.55 -13.15 8.96
C GLU A 219 -1.92 -13.49 9.54
N THR A 220 -2.33 -14.75 9.38
CA THR A 220 -3.64 -15.23 9.84
C THR A 220 -3.88 -14.91 11.31
N ASP A 221 -2.86 -15.02 12.16
CA ASP A 221 -3.00 -14.82 13.61
C ASP A 221 -2.91 -13.36 14.02
N ALA A 222 -2.00 -12.60 13.41
CA ALA A 222 -1.62 -11.26 13.86
C ALA A 222 -2.35 -10.13 13.11
N GLY A 223 -2.94 -10.42 11.94
CA GLY A 223 -3.55 -9.44 11.06
C GLY A 223 -2.53 -8.75 10.17
N HIS A 224 -2.93 -7.58 9.65
CA HIS A 224 -2.09 -6.74 8.81
C HIS A 224 -1.09 -5.92 9.64
N ARG A 225 0.10 -5.66 9.06
CA ARG A 225 1.08 -4.69 9.58
C ARG A 225 1.66 -3.87 8.44
N PHE A 226 1.70 -2.56 8.60
CA PHE A 226 2.19 -1.65 7.55
C PHE A 226 3.72 -1.60 7.43
N SER A 227 4.45 -1.98 8.48
CA SER A 227 5.90 -1.99 8.47
C SER A 227 6.48 -3.16 9.27
N PRO A 228 7.77 -3.49 9.09
CA PRO A 228 8.50 -4.28 10.07
C PRO A 228 8.56 -3.57 11.42
N SER A 229 8.71 -4.34 12.48
CA SER A 229 8.79 -3.82 13.85
C SER A 229 10.04 -2.95 14.03
N GLN A 230 9.85 -1.71 14.48
CA GLN A 230 10.93 -0.76 14.76
C GLN A 230 10.55 0.19 15.88
N ILE A 231 11.55 0.71 16.60
CA ILE A 231 11.40 1.74 17.62
C ILE A 231 12.29 2.92 17.21
N ARG A 232 11.72 4.13 17.19
CA ARG A 232 12.44 5.37 16.88
C ARG A 232 12.13 6.45 17.90
N GLU A 233 13.07 7.35 18.11
CA GLU A 233 12.86 8.58 18.87
C GLU A 233 12.55 9.71 17.89
N VAL A 234 11.32 10.22 17.90
CA VAL A 234 10.91 11.38 17.08
C VAL A 234 11.51 12.65 17.68
N VAL A 235 11.42 12.76 19.00
CA VAL A 235 12.14 13.77 19.79
C VAL A 235 13.06 13.01 20.73
N PRO A 236 14.40 13.20 20.67
CA PRO A 236 15.35 12.43 21.45
C PRO A 236 14.97 12.37 22.94
N GLN A 237 14.91 11.17 23.49
CA GLN A 237 14.54 10.84 24.88
C GLN A 237 13.16 11.34 25.35
N ARG A 238 12.35 11.91 24.46
CA ARG A 238 11.09 12.57 24.79
C ARG A 238 9.89 11.94 24.11
N VAL A 239 9.97 11.60 22.83
CA VAL A 239 8.86 11.04 22.06
C VAL A 239 9.34 9.78 21.34
N TYR A 240 8.79 8.65 21.73
CA TYR A 240 9.05 7.34 21.13
C TYR A 240 7.90 6.94 20.23
N VAL A 241 8.22 6.39 19.06
CA VAL A 241 7.27 5.75 18.15
C VAL A 241 7.65 4.28 17.98
N LEU A 242 6.65 3.41 18.04
CA LEU A 242 6.79 1.99 17.79
C LEU A 242 5.93 1.61 16.59
N SER A 243 6.60 1.30 15.48
CA SER A 243 5.96 0.92 14.22
C SER A 243 6.01 -0.58 14.00
N GLY A 244 5.02 -1.16 13.32
CA GLY A 244 5.07 -2.54 12.85
C GLY A 244 4.99 -3.62 13.93
N PHE A 245 4.54 -3.27 15.13
CA PHE A 245 4.17 -4.23 16.18
C PHE A 245 2.76 -4.80 15.94
N GLU A 246 1.92 -4.03 15.25
CA GLU A 246 0.54 -4.37 14.88
C GLU A 246 0.03 -3.40 13.80
N PHE A 247 -1.29 -3.18 13.72
CA PHE A 247 -1.95 -2.34 12.72
C PHE A 247 -1.73 -0.84 12.97
N THR A 248 -1.89 -0.37 14.21
CA THR A 248 -1.59 1.01 14.62
C THR A 248 -0.12 1.19 15.05
N GLU A 249 0.33 2.44 15.03
CA GLU A 249 1.50 2.92 15.77
C GLU A 249 1.18 3.04 17.26
N PHE A 250 2.20 2.85 18.10
CA PHE A 250 2.16 3.30 19.49
C PHE A 250 3.09 4.47 19.70
N TYR A 251 2.63 5.47 20.45
CA TYR A 251 3.48 6.56 20.89
C TYR A 251 3.59 6.64 22.40
N PHE A 252 4.79 7.01 22.86
CA PHE A 252 5.04 7.27 24.27
C PHE A 252 5.83 8.55 24.44
N VAL A 253 5.37 9.40 25.36
CA VAL A 253 5.97 10.70 25.68
C VAL A 253 6.45 10.72 27.11
N VAL A 254 7.71 11.10 27.31
CA VAL A 254 8.28 11.35 28.65
C VAL A 254 7.94 12.78 29.06
N SER A 255 7.41 12.94 30.27
CA SER A 255 7.05 14.24 30.83
C SER A 255 8.26 15.16 31.01
N ASP A 256 8.04 16.48 31.06
CA ASP A 256 9.09 17.48 31.24
C ASP A 256 9.92 17.27 32.52
N ASP A 257 9.30 16.80 33.60
CA ASP A 257 10.00 16.46 34.85
C ASP A 257 10.65 15.06 34.86
N GLY A 258 10.45 14.27 33.80
CA GLY A 258 10.98 12.91 33.65
C GLY A 258 10.36 11.85 34.57
N ARG A 259 9.22 12.14 35.22
CA ARG A 259 8.60 11.27 36.23
C ARG A 259 7.39 10.50 35.74
N GLU A 260 6.85 10.85 34.59
CA GLU A 260 5.65 10.26 34.03
C GLU A 260 5.85 9.88 32.56
N LEU A 261 5.31 8.72 32.18
CA LEU A 261 5.19 8.29 30.79
C LEU A 261 3.73 8.42 30.38
N ILE A 262 3.52 9.02 29.21
CA ILE A 262 2.22 9.28 28.60
C ILE A 262 2.12 8.45 27.33
N GLY A 263 1.11 7.59 27.21
CA GLY A 263 0.82 6.86 25.97
C GLY A 263 -0.14 7.63 25.07
N ILE A 264 -0.01 7.45 23.76
CA ILE A 264 -1.01 7.85 22.77
C ILE A 264 -1.49 6.58 22.08
N ASP A 265 -2.81 6.38 22.11
CA ASP A 265 -3.51 5.17 21.70
C ASP A 265 -3.07 3.91 22.45
N ALA A 266 -3.85 2.84 22.29
CA ALA A 266 -3.74 1.62 23.06
C ALA A 266 -3.62 0.34 22.20
N GLY A 267 -3.60 0.45 20.88
CA GLY A 267 -3.46 -0.71 20.01
C GLY A 267 -4.74 -1.51 19.84
N THR A 268 -4.66 -2.54 19.01
CA THR A 268 -5.72 -3.47 18.59
C THR A 268 -5.98 -4.54 19.64
N ARG A 269 -4.93 -4.99 20.34
CA ARG A 269 -5.03 -6.16 21.24
C ARG A 269 -4.14 -6.02 22.47
N PRO A 270 -4.55 -6.60 23.61
CA PRO A 270 -3.72 -6.63 24.82
C PRO A 270 -2.35 -7.32 24.63
N ASP A 271 -2.25 -8.34 23.77
CA ASP A 271 -1.01 -9.08 23.53
C ASP A 271 -0.01 -8.28 22.68
N SER A 272 -0.48 -7.60 21.64
CA SER A 272 0.35 -6.68 20.85
C SER A 272 0.78 -5.45 21.63
N ALA A 273 -0.12 -4.84 22.41
CA ALA A 273 0.21 -3.75 23.32
C ALA A 273 1.28 -4.15 24.32
N ARG A 274 1.20 -5.38 24.85
CA ARG A 274 2.25 -5.96 25.70
C ARG A 274 3.58 -6.10 24.98
N ALA A 275 3.59 -6.68 23.78
CA ALA A 275 4.81 -6.88 23.02
C ALA A 275 5.49 -5.54 22.69
N ALA A 276 4.73 -4.53 22.28
CA ALA A 276 5.22 -3.19 22.00
C ALA A 276 5.80 -2.54 23.26
N TYR A 277 5.08 -2.56 24.37
CA TYR A 277 5.54 -1.94 25.61
C TYR A 277 6.76 -2.64 26.24
N GLU A 278 6.81 -3.97 26.21
CA GLU A 278 8.00 -4.72 26.63
C GLU A 278 9.22 -4.39 25.75
N ALA A 279 9.02 -4.27 24.44
CA ALA A 279 10.08 -3.85 23.51
C ALA A 279 10.56 -2.42 23.78
N LEU A 280 9.64 -1.48 24.08
CA LEU A 280 9.99 -0.12 24.49
C LEU A 280 10.83 -0.12 25.77
N ARG A 281 10.42 -0.89 26.78
CA ARG A 281 11.15 -1.00 28.06
C ARG A 281 12.53 -1.65 27.89
N ALA A 282 12.68 -2.54 26.92
CA ALA A 282 13.97 -3.11 26.55
C ALA A 282 14.85 -2.11 25.78
N PHE A 283 14.26 -1.25 24.95
CA PHE A 283 14.97 -0.22 24.19
C PHE A 283 15.41 0.96 25.08
N ALA A 284 14.53 1.42 25.97
CA ALA A 284 14.75 2.54 26.88
C ALA A 284 14.46 2.14 28.33
N HIS A 285 15.46 1.56 29.00
CA HIS A 285 15.33 1.03 30.37
C HIS A 285 15.01 2.09 31.45
N HIS A 286 15.24 3.37 31.17
CA HIS A 286 15.14 4.47 32.13
C HIS A 286 13.76 5.15 32.14
N LEU A 287 12.80 4.67 31.35
CA LEU A 287 11.49 5.31 31.24
C LEU A 287 10.75 5.36 32.59
N PRO A 288 10.06 6.47 32.92
CA PRO A 288 9.20 6.55 34.10
C PRO A 288 7.96 5.64 34.00
N PRO A 289 7.17 5.46 35.08
CA PRO A 289 5.91 4.72 35.04
C PRO A 289 4.89 5.33 34.07
N LEU A 290 4.10 4.48 33.41
CA LEU A 290 2.96 4.91 32.58
C LEU A 290 1.81 5.36 33.48
N THR A 291 1.44 6.64 33.39
CA THR A 291 0.41 7.26 34.26
C THR A 291 -0.83 7.70 33.49
N THR A 292 -0.67 8.02 32.20
CA THR A 292 -1.75 8.58 31.37
C THR A 292 -1.73 7.96 29.98
N ILE A 293 -2.91 7.72 29.39
CA ILE A 293 -3.08 7.45 27.96
C ILE A 293 -4.10 8.44 27.39
N PHE A 294 -3.78 9.02 26.24
CA PHE A 294 -4.74 9.78 25.43
C PHE A 294 -5.11 8.95 24.21
N ILE A 295 -6.41 8.81 23.96
CA ILE A 295 -6.95 8.12 22.78
C ILE A 295 -7.30 9.17 21.73
N THR A 296 -6.79 9.00 20.52
CA THR A 296 -7.05 9.89 19.39
C THR A 296 -8.48 9.74 18.90
N HIS A 297 -8.98 8.51 18.76
CA HIS A 297 -10.36 8.17 18.39
C HIS A 297 -10.68 6.72 18.76
N SER A 298 -11.95 6.30 18.66
CA SER A 298 -12.42 5.05 19.27
C SER A 298 -12.63 3.88 18.30
N HIS A 299 -11.76 3.74 17.29
CA HIS A 299 -11.69 2.51 16.49
C HIS A 299 -10.93 1.39 17.19
N TRP A 300 -11.27 0.16 16.84
CA TRP A 300 -10.74 -1.10 17.38
C TRP A 300 -9.21 -1.15 17.53
N ASP A 301 -8.46 -0.61 16.58
CA ASP A 301 -7.00 -0.55 16.52
C ASP A 301 -6.39 0.50 17.44
N HIS A 302 -7.17 1.44 17.97
CA HIS A 302 -6.68 2.48 18.88
C HIS A 302 -7.04 2.19 20.33
N ILE A 303 -8.05 1.35 20.59
CA ILE A 303 -8.57 1.11 21.95
C ILE A 303 -8.50 -0.34 22.42
N GLY A 304 -8.32 -1.31 21.53
CA GLY A 304 -8.38 -2.74 21.84
C GLY A 304 -7.35 -3.21 22.87
N GLY A 305 -6.15 -2.63 22.95
CA GLY A 305 -5.13 -3.01 23.93
C GLY A 305 -5.25 -2.34 25.30
N HIS A 306 -6.29 -1.52 25.55
CA HIS A 306 -6.41 -0.74 26.79
C HIS A 306 -6.37 -1.59 28.08
N LYS A 307 -6.89 -2.83 28.05
CA LYS A 307 -6.88 -3.72 29.23
C LYS A 307 -5.47 -4.03 29.71
N TYR A 308 -4.52 -4.20 28.78
CA TYR A 308 -3.14 -4.45 29.13
C TYR A 308 -2.57 -3.26 29.90
N PHE A 309 -2.72 -2.05 29.38
CA PHE A 309 -2.20 -0.86 30.04
C PHE A 309 -2.85 -0.61 31.40
N ARG A 310 -4.17 -0.82 31.53
CA ARG A 310 -4.86 -0.76 32.83
C ARG A 310 -4.30 -1.76 33.84
N SER A 311 -3.84 -2.93 33.40
CA SER A 311 -3.23 -3.93 34.28
C SER A 311 -1.84 -3.52 34.79
N LEU A 312 -1.14 -2.62 34.09
CA LEU A 312 0.19 -2.15 34.48
C LEU A 312 0.13 -1.12 35.62
N ASN A 313 -0.91 -0.30 35.65
CA ASN A 313 -1.08 0.75 36.65
C ASN A 313 -2.57 0.93 36.98
N PRO A 314 -3.03 0.53 38.18
CA PRO A 314 -4.43 0.72 38.61
C PRO A 314 -4.88 2.18 38.70
N GLN A 315 -3.94 3.13 38.73
CA GLN A 315 -4.20 4.57 38.75
C GLN A 315 -4.14 5.22 37.35
N LEU A 316 -3.84 4.45 36.30
CA LEU A 316 -3.79 4.92 34.92
C LEU A 316 -5.07 5.68 34.56
N GLN A 317 -4.91 6.91 34.05
CA GLN A 317 -6.01 7.69 33.51
C GLN A 317 -6.04 7.58 32.00
N ILE A 318 -7.18 7.15 31.44
CA ILE A 318 -7.42 7.15 29.99
C ILE A 318 -8.35 8.31 29.62
N TYR A 319 -7.87 9.21 28.78
CA TYR A 319 -8.62 10.31 28.20
C TYR A 319 -9.11 9.93 26.80
N ALA A 320 -10.38 10.19 26.50
CA ALA A 320 -10.93 10.02 25.15
C ALA A 320 -12.11 10.98 24.95
N ARG A 321 -12.55 11.15 23.71
CA ARG A 321 -13.70 11.98 23.37
C ARG A 321 -14.98 11.49 24.06
N SER A 322 -15.83 12.41 24.49
CA SER A 322 -17.05 12.09 25.25
C SER A 322 -18.09 11.35 24.42
N ASN A 323 -18.07 11.52 23.09
CA ASN A 323 -18.93 10.85 22.12
C ASN A 323 -18.40 9.48 21.64
N TYR A 324 -17.39 8.90 22.30
CA TYR A 324 -16.78 7.62 21.92
C TYR A 324 -17.75 6.47 21.67
N ARG A 325 -18.89 6.44 22.38
CA ARG A 325 -19.87 5.35 22.28
C ARG A 325 -20.54 5.28 20.93
N ASP A 326 -20.75 6.43 20.28
CA ASP A 326 -21.40 6.48 18.97
C ASP A 326 -20.46 5.90 17.91
N GLU A 327 -19.17 6.18 18.03
CA GLU A 327 -18.16 5.64 17.12
C GLU A 327 -17.92 4.15 17.36
N LEU A 328 -17.75 3.76 18.62
CA LEU A 328 -17.65 2.35 19.02
C LEU A 328 -18.84 1.52 18.50
N ALA A 329 -20.06 2.09 18.53
CA ALA A 329 -21.25 1.41 18.02
C ALA A 329 -21.24 1.27 16.49
N ARG A 330 -20.71 2.26 15.76
CA ARG A 330 -20.52 2.19 14.30
C ARG A 330 -19.49 1.15 13.91
N ASP A 331 -18.33 1.19 14.55
CA ASP A 331 -17.23 0.26 14.32
C ASP A 331 -17.65 -1.20 14.55
N LEU A 332 -18.32 -1.47 15.68
CA LEU A 332 -18.84 -2.80 16.02
C LEU A 332 -20.03 -3.25 15.14
N ALA A 333 -20.62 -2.36 14.35
CA ALA A 333 -21.68 -2.70 13.39
C ALA A 333 -21.13 -3.06 11.99
N ALA A 334 -19.81 -2.95 11.78
CA ALA A 334 -19.17 -3.36 10.54
C ALA A 334 -19.43 -4.85 10.22
N PRO A 335 -19.55 -5.24 8.94
CA PRO A 335 -19.87 -6.62 8.61
C PRO A 335 -18.72 -7.59 8.94
N ALA A 336 -19.03 -8.62 9.73
CA ALA A 336 -18.05 -9.56 10.29
C ALA A 336 -17.16 -10.27 9.25
N ASN A 337 -17.64 -10.46 8.04
CA ASN A 337 -16.91 -11.13 6.95
C ASN A 337 -15.79 -10.26 6.33
N PHE A 338 -15.74 -8.96 6.63
CA PHE A 338 -14.69 -8.06 6.16
C PHE A 338 -13.61 -7.78 7.20
N ASN A 339 -13.94 -7.96 8.48
CA ASN A 339 -13.09 -7.59 9.60
C ASN A 339 -11.96 -8.60 9.91
N GLN A 340 -12.22 -9.89 9.68
CA GLN A 340 -11.29 -10.96 10.03
C GLN A 340 -9.88 -10.86 9.38
N PRO A 341 -9.74 -10.48 8.09
CA PRO A 341 -8.43 -10.30 7.47
C PRO A 341 -7.58 -9.19 8.09
N PHE A 342 -8.20 -8.10 8.54
CA PHE A 342 -7.49 -6.94 9.10
C PHE A 342 -6.96 -7.26 10.50
N PHE A 343 -7.79 -7.89 11.34
CA PHE A 343 -7.52 -7.97 12.78
C PHE A 343 -6.69 -9.19 13.19
N GLY A 344 -6.72 -10.25 12.36
CA GLY A 344 -6.14 -11.55 12.68
C GLY A 344 -7.01 -12.40 13.62
N ALA A 345 -6.73 -13.70 13.64
CA ALA A 345 -7.52 -14.70 14.39
C ALA A 345 -7.43 -14.53 15.92
N LYS A 346 -6.45 -13.77 16.42
CA LYS A 346 -6.30 -13.48 17.86
C LYS A 346 -7.13 -12.30 18.34
N PHE A 347 -7.71 -11.52 17.44
CA PHE A 347 -8.55 -10.39 17.81
C PHE A 347 -9.79 -10.83 18.59
N GLN A 348 -10.12 -10.06 19.62
CA GLN A 348 -11.29 -10.30 20.46
C GLN A 348 -12.13 -9.02 20.49
N GLU A 349 -13.30 -9.06 19.86
CA GLU A 349 -14.25 -7.94 19.85
C GLU A 349 -14.63 -7.49 21.28
N GLN A 350 -14.60 -8.40 22.26
CA GLN A 350 -14.85 -8.10 23.67
C GLN A 350 -13.82 -7.13 24.28
N ASP A 351 -12.61 -7.06 23.73
CA ASP A 351 -11.62 -6.07 24.16
C ASP A 351 -12.08 -4.67 23.74
N VAL A 352 -12.50 -4.50 22.49
CA VAL A 352 -13.08 -3.24 21.99
C VAL A 352 -14.35 -2.85 22.75
N ARG A 353 -15.31 -3.78 22.89
CA ARG A 353 -16.59 -3.54 23.61
C ARG A 353 -16.44 -3.08 25.05
N SER A 354 -15.34 -3.46 25.70
CA SER A 354 -15.10 -3.14 27.11
C SER A 354 -14.41 -1.79 27.33
N PHE A 355 -14.03 -1.10 26.26
CA PHE A 355 -13.38 0.19 26.35
C PHE A 355 -14.28 1.26 27.01
N LYS A 356 -13.68 2.05 27.90
CA LYS A 356 -14.29 3.20 28.54
C LYS A 356 -13.19 4.18 28.97
N PRO A 357 -13.30 5.48 28.68
CA PRO A 357 -12.40 6.48 29.21
C PRO A 357 -12.69 6.75 30.70
N ASP A 358 -11.65 7.11 31.44
CA ASP A 358 -11.76 7.62 32.81
C ASP A 358 -12.11 9.11 32.79
N VAL A 359 -11.53 9.84 31.82
CA VAL A 359 -11.75 11.28 31.64
C VAL A 359 -12.31 11.55 30.24
N PRO A 360 -13.63 11.75 30.09
CA PRO A 360 -14.22 12.13 28.82
C PRO A 360 -13.89 13.60 28.48
N VAL A 361 -13.60 13.87 27.21
CA VAL A 361 -13.28 15.20 26.68
C VAL A 361 -14.35 15.62 25.67
N ASP A 362 -15.07 16.71 25.93
CA ASP A 362 -16.14 17.21 25.07
C ASP A 362 -15.80 18.52 24.32
N SER A 363 -14.75 19.20 24.76
CA SER A 363 -14.34 20.53 24.30
C SER A 363 -12.83 20.67 24.41
N SER A 364 -12.26 21.68 23.73
CA SER A 364 -10.83 21.94 23.77
C SER A 364 -10.33 22.08 25.21
N THR A 365 -9.43 21.17 25.62
CA THR A 365 -9.01 21.03 27.01
C THR A 365 -7.49 21.10 27.11
N SER A 366 -6.97 21.92 28.03
CA SER A 366 -5.54 21.91 28.35
C SER A 366 -5.30 21.12 29.63
N VAL A 367 -4.40 20.14 29.58
CA VAL A 367 -3.96 19.37 30.75
C VAL A 367 -2.45 19.51 30.94
N VAL A 368 -1.99 19.31 32.19
CA VAL A 368 -0.57 19.33 32.53
C VAL A 368 -0.21 18.04 33.25
N ILE A 369 0.69 17.25 32.67
CA ILE A 369 1.14 15.94 33.19
C ILE A 369 2.67 15.97 33.33
N GLY A 370 3.19 15.76 34.55
CA GLY A 370 4.63 15.88 34.86
C GLY A 370 5.27 17.17 34.34
N GLY A 371 4.56 18.30 34.41
CA GLY A 371 5.00 19.61 33.87
C GLY A 371 4.74 19.84 32.38
N THR A 372 4.41 18.79 31.62
CA THR A 372 4.16 18.88 30.17
C THR A 372 2.77 19.43 29.89
N ARG A 373 2.67 20.56 29.18
CA ARG A 373 1.39 21.08 28.68
C ARG A 373 0.93 20.28 27.46
N ILE A 374 -0.30 19.79 27.50
CA ILE A 374 -0.94 19.02 26.44
C ILE A 374 -2.30 19.66 26.15
N GLU A 375 -2.58 19.89 24.87
CA GLU A 375 -3.82 20.47 24.38
C GLU A 375 -4.60 19.38 23.64
N LEU A 376 -5.77 19.06 24.16
CA LEU A 376 -6.71 18.11 23.60
C LEU A 376 -7.71 18.88 22.75
N VAL A 377 -7.67 18.68 21.44
CA VAL A 377 -8.45 19.44 20.47
C VAL A 377 -9.43 18.50 19.76
N PRO A 378 -10.72 18.52 20.13
CA PRO A 378 -11.77 17.80 19.42
C PRO A 378 -11.78 18.09 17.91
N ILE A 379 -11.86 17.02 17.11
CA ILE A 379 -12.05 17.03 15.66
C ILE A 379 -13.37 16.32 15.34
N HIS A 380 -14.16 16.86 14.42
CA HIS A 380 -15.56 16.43 14.18
C HIS A 380 -15.76 15.74 12.83
N GLY A 381 -14.68 15.22 12.24
CA GLY A 381 -14.76 14.50 10.98
C GLY A 381 -13.39 14.18 10.42
N GLY A 382 -13.31 14.02 9.10
CA GLY A 382 -12.21 13.30 8.48
C GLY A 382 -12.56 11.83 8.41
N GLU A 383 -12.03 11.03 9.34
CA GLU A 383 -12.37 9.62 9.48
C GLU A 383 -13.51 9.40 10.47
N THR A 384 -13.33 9.78 11.75
CA THR A 384 -14.29 9.56 12.83
C THR A 384 -14.87 10.85 13.41
N GLN A 385 -16.06 10.75 14.01
CA GLN A 385 -16.74 11.88 14.66
C GLN A 385 -16.21 12.18 16.07
N ASP A 386 -15.50 11.22 16.67
CA ASP A 386 -14.87 11.32 17.98
C ASP A 386 -13.34 11.46 17.89
N ALA A 387 -12.82 11.94 16.76
CA ALA A 387 -11.40 12.24 16.60
C ALA A 387 -10.89 13.36 17.52
N MET A 388 -9.63 13.32 17.91
CA MET A 388 -9.03 14.32 18.78
C MET A 388 -7.55 14.45 18.48
N PHE A 389 -7.12 15.68 18.18
CA PHE A 389 -5.71 15.99 18.13
C PHE A 389 -5.16 16.17 19.55
N ILE A 390 -3.98 15.59 19.78
CA ILE A 390 -3.26 15.70 21.04
C ILE A 390 -1.99 16.51 20.75
N ASN A 391 -2.06 17.81 21.03
CA ASN A 391 -1.00 18.76 20.70
C ASN A 391 -0.09 19.02 21.91
N LEU A 392 1.22 18.86 21.71
CA LEU A 392 2.26 19.16 22.69
C LEU A 392 3.07 20.34 22.18
N PRO A 393 2.63 21.59 22.46
CA PRO A 393 3.24 22.79 21.86
C PRO A 393 4.71 22.95 22.24
N GLY A 394 5.10 22.56 23.46
CA GLY A 394 6.51 22.60 23.91
C GLY A 394 7.44 21.68 23.12
N LEU A 395 6.91 20.59 22.56
CA LEU A 395 7.65 19.64 21.71
C LEU A 395 7.45 19.90 20.22
N LYS A 396 6.55 20.83 19.85
CA LYS A 396 6.09 21.04 18.47
C LYS A 396 5.62 19.74 17.80
N THR A 397 4.93 18.90 18.56
CA THR A 397 4.44 17.60 18.11
C THR A 397 2.93 17.53 18.29
N THR A 398 2.22 17.13 17.25
CA THR A 398 0.78 16.84 17.32
C THR A 398 0.54 15.40 16.90
N PHE A 399 -0.13 14.64 17.75
CA PHE A 399 -0.67 13.33 17.40
C PHE A 399 -2.07 13.54 16.83
N VAL A 400 -2.29 13.05 15.61
CA VAL A 400 -3.47 13.40 14.81
C VAL A 400 -4.42 12.23 14.56
N GLY A 401 -4.10 11.03 15.08
CA GLY A 401 -4.84 9.81 14.81
C GLY A 401 -4.96 9.58 13.30
N ASP A 402 -6.15 9.20 12.85
CA ASP A 402 -6.42 8.87 11.46
C ASP A 402 -7.38 9.86 10.81
N PHE A 403 -7.34 11.13 11.23
CA PHE A 403 -8.20 12.19 10.69
C PHE A 403 -8.16 12.29 9.15
N ILE A 404 -7.05 11.89 8.53
CA ILE A 404 -6.91 11.76 7.08
C ILE A 404 -6.57 10.32 6.73
N MET A 405 -7.60 9.60 6.29
CA MET A 405 -7.47 8.27 5.70
C MET A 405 -7.69 8.33 4.20
N PRO A 406 -6.92 7.58 3.38
CA PRO A 406 -7.17 7.42 1.95
C PRO A 406 -8.63 7.10 1.63
N TYR A 407 -9.32 6.38 2.53
CA TYR A 407 -10.69 5.92 2.36
C TYR A 407 -11.78 6.85 2.96
N LEU A 408 -11.38 7.98 3.55
CA LEU A 408 -12.24 8.88 4.34
C LEU A 408 -13.14 8.07 5.29
N GLY A 409 -12.58 7.49 6.35
CA GLY A 409 -13.24 6.48 7.18
C GLY A 409 -12.74 5.06 6.92
N ALA A 410 -13.07 4.11 7.80
CA ALA A 410 -12.95 2.70 7.53
C ALA A 410 -13.87 2.30 6.35
N PRO A 411 -13.39 1.56 5.33
CA PRO A 411 -14.12 1.34 4.08
C PRO A 411 -15.49 0.66 4.20
N PHE A 412 -15.71 -0.07 5.29
CA PHE A 412 -16.93 -0.85 5.52
C PHE A 412 -17.88 -0.24 6.56
N VAL A 413 -17.52 0.93 7.09
CA VAL A 413 -18.29 1.67 8.07
C VAL A 413 -18.85 2.93 7.40
N HIS A 414 -20.11 3.25 7.68
CA HIS A 414 -20.73 4.48 7.20
C HIS A 414 -20.32 5.68 8.07
N GLU A 415 -19.03 5.96 8.06
CA GLU A 415 -18.38 7.12 8.67
C GLU A 415 -17.65 7.94 7.61
N GLY A 416 -16.72 8.80 8.02
CA GLY A 416 -16.00 9.68 7.10
C GLY A 416 -16.77 10.95 6.78
N ASP A 417 -16.09 12.08 6.88
CA ASP A 417 -16.70 13.39 6.64
C ASP A 417 -15.70 14.35 5.98
N LEU A 418 -15.98 14.70 4.72
CA LEU A 418 -15.08 15.52 3.90
C LEU A 418 -15.00 16.98 4.39
N PRO A 419 -16.11 17.66 4.74
CA PRO A 419 -16.06 18.96 5.42
C PRO A 419 -15.22 18.93 6.71
N GLY A 420 -15.40 17.91 7.55
CA GLY A 420 -14.61 17.72 8.76
C GLY A 420 -13.13 17.47 8.50
N LEU A 421 -12.77 16.80 7.40
CA LEU A 421 -11.37 16.69 6.96
C LEU A 421 -10.78 18.09 6.69
N TYR A 422 -11.50 18.94 5.97
CA TYR A 422 -11.03 20.29 5.63
C TYR A 422 -10.88 21.17 6.87
N GLU A 423 -11.82 21.06 7.82
CA GLU A 423 -11.73 21.73 9.12
C GLU A 423 -10.52 21.23 9.94
N ALA A 424 -10.28 19.92 9.95
CA ALA A 424 -9.16 19.31 10.65
C ALA A 424 -7.81 19.78 10.08
N ILE A 425 -7.67 19.83 8.74
CA ILE A 425 -6.49 20.40 8.07
C ILE A 425 -6.29 21.84 8.50
N GLY A 426 -7.34 22.67 8.44
CA GLY A 426 -7.26 24.07 8.88
C GLY A 426 -6.91 24.22 10.37
N THR A 427 -7.34 23.29 11.22
CA THR A 427 -6.98 23.25 12.64
C THR A 427 -5.52 22.92 12.83
N LEU A 428 -5.00 21.90 12.14
CA LEU A 428 -3.59 21.52 12.21
C LEU A 428 -2.67 22.65 11.73
N SER A 429 -3.05 23.35 10.66
CA SER A 429 -2.33 24.53 10.17
C SER A 429 -2.21 25.65 11.21
N ARG A 430 -3.24 25.85 12.06
CA ARG A 430 -3.17 26.82 13.16
C ARG A 430 -2.28 26.37 14.31
N LEU A 431 -2.17 25.06 14.55
CA LEU A 431 -1.30 24.50 15.59
C LEU A 431 0.20 24.58 15.21
N GLN A 432 0.51 24.60 13.92
CA GLN A 432 1.88 24.70 13.37
C GLN A 432 2.89 23.69 14.00
N PRO A 433 2.57 22.39 14.06
CA PRO A 433 3.52 21.41 14.55
C PRO A 433 4.73 21.25 13.62
N ALA A 434 5.87 20.89 14.20
CA ALA A 434 7.04 20.41 13.45
C ALA A 434 6.95 18.90 13.17
N ASN A 435 6.31 18.14 14.06
CA ASN A 435 6.07 16.71 13.89
C ASN A 435 4.56 16.43 13.87
N ILE A 436 4.07 15.83 12.79
CA ILE A 436 2.69 15.35 12.65
C ILE A 436 2.74 13.83 12.69
N LEU A 437 2.14 13.22 13.72
CA LEU A 437 2.22 11.79 13.98
C LEU A 437 0.81 11.17 13.89
N HIS A 438 0.60 10.27 12.93
CA HIS A 438 -0.70 9.66 12.61
C HIS A 438 -0.87 8.29 13.26
N GLY A 439 -2.06 7.70 13.21
CA GLY A 439 -2.30 6.35 13.73
C GLY A 439 -1.50 5.26 13.01
N HIS A 440 -1.11 5.47 11.74
CA HIS A 440 -0.37 4.49 10.94
C HIS A 440 0.92 5.06 10.32
N GLU A 441 1.95 4.20 10.18
CA GLU A 441 3.24 4.58 9.57
C GLU A 441 3.11 5.20 8.16
N PRO A 442 2.33 4.62 7.22
CA PRO A 442 2.27 5.17 5.87
C PRO A 442 1.67 6.57 5.85
N LEU A 443 0.72 6.86 6.74
CA LEU A 443 0.11 8.18 6.87
C LEU A 443 1.10 9.19 7.42
N THR A 444 1.84 8.82 8.47
CA THR A 444 2.92 9.67 9.02
C THR A 444 3.97 9.99 7.96
N ARG A 445 4.31 9.04 7.09
CA ARG A 445 5.26 9.28 6.00
C ARG A 445 4.68 10.18 4.91
N MET A 446 3.42 9.98 4.53
CA MET A 446 2.79 10.63 3.38
C MET A 446 2.22 12.03 3.70
N PHE A 447 1.68 12.23 4.90
CA PHE A 447 0.96 13.44 5.31
C PHE A 447 1.71 14.17 6.44
N ASN A 448 2.97 14.51 6.17
CA ASN A 448 3.94 14.95 7.18
C ASN A 448 4.12 16.47 7.29
N SER A 449 3.43 17.25 6.47
CA SER A 449 3.60 18.71 6.37
C SER A 449 2.25 19.42 6.30
N THR A 450 2.09 20.50 7.07
CA THR A 450 0.88 21.34 7.03
C THR A 450 0.68 21.98 5.66
N LEU A 451 1.75 22.43 5.01
CA LEU A 451 1.68 23.00 3.66
C LEU A 451 1.18 21.95 2.65
N MET A 452 1.71 20.74 2.71
CA MET A 452 1.26 19.64 1.85
C MET A 452 -0.21 19.31 2.09
N LEU A 453 -0.66 19.29 3.35
CA LEU A 453 -2.06 19.04 3.70
C LEU A 453 -3.00 20.14 3.20
N GLU A 454 -2.59 21.41 3.28
CA GLU A 454 -3.35 22.53 2.69
C GLU A 454 -3.48 22.38 1.17
N GLN A 455 -2.39 22.00 0.49
CA GLN A 455 -2.41 21.75 -0.96
C GLN A 455 -3.29 20.55 -1.32
N VAL A 456 -3.26 19.47 -0.54
CA VAL A 456 -4.16 18.32 -0.71
C VAL A 456 -5.61 18.76 -0.52
N ARG A 457 -5.92 19.60 0.48
CA ARG A 457 -7.27 20.15 0.64
C ARG A 457 -7.73 20.85 -0.63
N ASP A 458 -6.91 21.75 -1.18
CA ASP A 458 -7.26 22.51 -2.38
C ASP A 458 -7.50 21.58 -3.60
N ASP A 459 -6.67 20.54 -3.75
CA ASP A 459 -6.82 19.50 -4.79
C ASP A 459 -8.13 18.70 -4.61
N LEU A 460 -8.51 18.40 -3.37
CA LEU A 460 -9.75 17.68 -3.05
C LEU A 460 -11.00 18.55 -3.21
N GLU A 461 -10.96 19.83 -2.87
CA GLU A 461 -12.07 20.78 -3.10
C GLU A 461 -12.34 20.94 -4.61
N TRP A 462 -11.27 20.93 -5.41
CA TRP A 462 -11.39 20.90 -6.86
C TRP A 462 -12.06 19.61 -7.36
N LEU A 463 -11.61 18.45 -6.85
CA LEU A 463 -12.18 17.14 -7.21
C LEU A 463 -13.65 17.07 -6.82
N GLU A 464 -13.99 17.47 -5.60
CA GLU A 464 -15.34 17.53 -5.07
C GLU A 464 -16.28 18.30 -6.00
N SER A 465 -15.87 19.52 -6.37
CA SER A 465 -16.62 20.37 -7.29
C SER A 465 -16.87 19.69 -8.65
N HIS A 466 -15.91 18.92 -9.17
CA HIS A 466 -16.06 18.21 -10.44
C HIS A 466 -16.98 16.99 -10.33
N VAL A 467 -16.87 16.23 -9.25
CA VAL A 467 -17.73 15.07 -8.97
C VAL A 467 -19.17 15.52 -8.80
N GLU A 468 -19.44 16.57 -8.02
CA GLU A 468 -20.79 17.11 -7.85
C GLU A 468 -21.40 17.58 -9.18
N ASN A 469 -20.61 18.26 -10.01
CA ASN A 469 -21.05 18.67 -11.34
C ASN A 469 -21.38 17.47 -12.24
N ALA A 470 -20.61 16.38 -12.14
CA ALA A 470 -20.88 15.15 -12.86
C ALA A 470 -22.17 14.46 -12.36
N MET A 471 -22.37 14.39 -11.05
CA MET A 471 -23.61 13.88 -10.42
C MET A 471 -24.84 14.67 -10.86
N ARG A 472 -24.78 16.01 -10.87
CA ARG A 472 -25.86 16.88 -11.35
C ARG A 472 -26.23 16.62 -12.82
N ARG A 473 -25.27 16.17 -13.63
CA ARG A 473 -25.49 15.79 -15.04
C ARG A 473 -25.92 14.32 -15.22
N GLY A 474 -26.04 13.55 -14.14
CA GLY A 474 -26.39 12.13 -14.20
C GLY A 474 -25.27 11.24 -14.72
N VAL A 475 -24.01 11.67 -14.64
CA VAL A 475 -22.86 10.84 -15.03
C VAL A 475 -22.69 9.70 -14.02
N ALA A 476 -22.53 8.48 -14.52
CA ALA A 476 -22.35 7.30 -13.68
C ALA A 476 -21.08 7.39 -12.83
N ARG A 477 -21.11 6.83 -11.61
CA ARG A 477 -19.94 6.79 -10.72
C ARG A 477 -18.72 6.15 -11.39
N ALA A 478 -18.93 5.05 -12.11
CA ALA A 478 -17.87 4.37 -12.84
C ALA A 478 -17.24 5.27 -13.92
N ASP A 479 -18.05 6.07 -14.62
CA ASP A 479 -17.55 7.00 -15.65
C ASP A 479 -16.78 8.17 -15.03
N VAL A 480 -17.15 8.64 -13.83
CA VAL A 480 -16.37 9.64 -13.08
C VAL A 480 -14.98 9.11 -12.73
N HIS A 481 -14.89 7.85 -12.28
CA HIS A 481 -13.60 7.18 -12.07
C HIS A 481 -12.78 7.09 -13.36
N GLN A 482 -13.42 6.77 -14.49
CA GLN A 482 -12.73 6.69 -15.80
C GLN A 482 -12.35 8.06 -16.39
N ALA A 483 -12.96 9.16 -15.94
CA ALA A 483 -12.69 10.50 -16.45
C ALA A 483 -11.28 11.00 -16.11
N ASN A 484 -10.55 10.31 -15.23
CA ASN A 484 -9.18 10.63 -14.82
C ASN A 484 -9.02 12.11 -14.41
N LEU A 485 -9.81 12.54 -13.43
CA LEU A 485 -9.81 13.91 -12.94
C LEU A 485 -8.45 14.26 -12.30
N VAL A 486 -7.76 15.25 -12.86
CA VAL A 486 -6.45 15.76 -12.39
C VAL A 486 -6.53 17.26 -12.12
N PRO A 487 -6.29 17.71 -10.88
CA PRO A 487 -6.25 19.13 -10.53
C PRO A 487 -5.23 19.90 -11.38
N PRO A 488 -5.57 21.10 -11.89
CA PRO A 488 -4.63 21.92 -12.65
C PRO A 488 -3.37 22.29 -11.87
N ALA A 489 -3.45 22.43 -10.55
CA ALA A 489 -2.30 22.74 -9.69
C ALA A 489 -1.21 21.66 -9.77
N LEU A 490 -1.59 20.38 -9.79
CA LEU A 490 -0.66 19.26 -9.97
C LEU A 490 0.06 19.31 -11.32
N LEU A 491 -0.62 19.77 -12.37
CA LEU A 491 -0.02 19.86 -13.72
C LEU A 491 1.01 20.97 -13.82
N SER A 492 0.90 22.00 -12.99
CA SER A 492 1.85 23.12 -12.97
C SER A 492 3.16 22.80 -12.25
N GLY A 493 3.25 21.64 -11.58
CA GLY A 493 4.39 21.26 -10.75
C GLY A 493 4.55 22.08 -9.48
N ALA A 494 3.53 22.86 -9.10
CA ALA A 494 3.58 23.76 -7.96
C ALA A 494 3.60 23.01 -6.61
N HIS A 495 3.00 21.82 -6.54
CA HIS A 495 2.73 21.09 -5.29
C HIS A 495 3.29 19.65 -5.33
N ASP A 496 3.80 19.17 -4.21
CA ASP A 496 4.25 17.77 -4.03
C ASP A 496 3.12 16.88 -3.50
N THR A 497 1.93 17.04 -4.06
CA THR A 497 0.70 16.33 -3.62
C THR A 497 0.29 15.22 -4.58
N SER A 498 1.14 14.87 -5.56
CA SER A 498 0.82 13.89 -6.60
C SER A 498 0.52 12.49 -6.06
N VAL A 499 1.29 12.00 -5.08
CA VAL A 499 1.04 10.71 -4.43
C VAL A 499 -0.11 10.80 -3.41
N PRO A 500 -0.16 11.79 -2.50
CA PRO A 500 -1.32 12.02 -1.65
C PRO A 500 -2.67 12.06 -2.40
N TYR A 501 -2.73 12.81 -3.51
CA TYR A 501 -3.94 12.90 -4.33
C TYR A 501 -4.29 11.55 -4.98
N LEU A 502 -3.30 10.82 -5.50
CA LEU A 502 -3.52 9.49 -6.10
C LEU A 502 -4.23 8.54 -5.12
N VAL A 503 -3.75 8.47 -3.88
CA VAL A 503 -4.30 7.52 -2.89
C VAL A 503 -5.68 7.93 -2.35
N LEU A 504 -5.99 9.23 -2.33
CA LEU A 504 -7.27 9.75 -1.85
C LEU A 504 -8.36 9.77 -2.92
N ARG A 505 -7.99 10.02 -4.19
CA ARG A 505 -8.90 10.37 -5.29
C ARG A 505 -10.06 9.38 -5.45
N GLU A 506 -9.78 8.09 -5.53
CA GLU A 506 -10.80 7.06 -5.78
C GLU A 506 -11.87 7.10 -4.67
N HIS A 507 -11.43 7.08 -3.42
CA HIS A 507 -12.35 6.96 -2.30
C HIS A 507 -13.06 8.27 -1.98
N VAL A 508 -12.46 9.43 -2.27
CA VAL A 508 -13.16 10.72 -2.22
C VAL A 508 -14.32 10.74 -3.22
N ILE A 509 -14.11 10.24 -4.46
CA ILE A 509 -15.20 10.10 -5.44
C ILE A 509 -16.30 9.21 -4.87
N ASP A 510 -15.95 8.03 -4.35
CA ASP A 510 -16.93 7.10 -3.79
C ASP A 510 -17.69 7.68 -2.58
N ARG A 511 -16.99 8.38 -1.70
CA ARG A 511 -17.56 9.02 -0.50
C ARG A 511 -18.55 10.10 -0.88
N ILE A 512 -18.24 10.96 -1.86
CA ILE A 512 -19.15 11.99 -2.35
C ILE A 512 -20.43 11.36 -2.91
N PHE A 513 -20.32 10.33 -3.74
CA PHE A 513 -21.48 9.61 -4.26
C PHE A 513 -22.30 8.92 -3.16
N SER A 514 -21.64 8.41 -2.12
CA SER A 514 -22.32 7.79 -0.97
C SER A 514 -23.08 8.81 -0.11
N GLN A 515 -22.48 9.98 0.14
CA GLN A 515 -23.05 11.00 1.02
C GLN A 515 -24.08 11.90 0.33
N ARG A 516 -23.95 12.12 -0.98
CA ARG A 516 -24.78 13.07 -1.74
C ARG A 516 -25.70 12.40 -2.76
N GLY A 517 -25.48 11.12 -3.03
CA GLY A 517 -26.31 10.33 -3.95
C GLY A 517 -27.52 9.70 -3.25
N GLY A 518 -28.57 9.42 -4.02
CA GLY A 518 -29.68 8.58 -3.56
C GLY A 518 -29.34 7.09 -3.67
N TYR A 519 -30.18 6.23 -3.06
CA TYR A 519 -30.10 4.78 -3.26
C TYR A 519 -30.42 4.37 -4.72
N TRP A 520 -31.09 5.24 -5.48
CA TRP A 520 -31.21 5.17 -6.94
C TRP A 520 -30.31 6.20 -7.60
N GLN A 521 -29.60 5.75 -8.62
CA GLN A 521 -28.69 6.57 -9.43
C GLN A 521 -29.27 6.80 -10.82
N ALA A 522 -28.84 7.88 -11.48
CA ALA A 522 -29.37 8.28 -12.79
C ALA A 522 -29.03 7.29 -13.93
N ASP A 523 -28.03 6.44 -13.74
CA ASP A 523 -27.61 5.36 -14.64
C ASP A 523 -28.32 4.02 -14.36
N LEU A 524 -29.45 4.07 -13.64
CA LEU A 524 -30.27 2.93 -13.21
C LEU A 524 -29.60 2.02 -12.17
N GLN A 525 -28.42 2.35 -11.66
CA GLN A 525 -27.84 1.61 -10.54
C GLN A 525 -28.72 1.75 -9.28
N GLY A 526 -28.91 0.63 -8.59
CA GLY A 526 -29.73 0.54 -7.39
C GLY A 526 -31.23 0.37 -7.64
N ILE A 527 -31.70 0.44 -8.89
CA ILE A 527 -33.11 0.18 -9.25
C ILE A 527 -33.38 -1.33 -9.29
N ASP A 528 -32.56 -2.07 -10.04
CA ASP A 528 -32.62 -3.52 -10.14
C ASP A 528 -31.47 -4.17 -9.34
N HIS A 529 -31.71 -5.37 -8.80
CA HIS A 529 -30.75 -6.10 -7.97
C HIS A 529 -30.34 -7.43 -8.61
N ILE A 530 -29.55 -7.34 -9.70
CA ILE A 530 -29.02 -8.51 -10.40
C ILE A 530 -28.03 -9.25 -9.50
N SER A 531 -28.31 -10.53 -9.20
CA SER A 531 -27.47 -11.36 -8.34
C SER A 531 -26.26 -11.93 -9.08
N ARG A 532 -25.29 -12.48 -8.33
CA ARG A 532 -24.17 -13.23 -8.94
C ARG A 532 -24.64 -14.44 -9.73
N ALA A 533 -25.71 -15.10 -9.30
CA ALA A 533 -26.30 -16.22 -10.02
C ALA A 533 -26.88 -15.78 -11.38
N ASP A 534 -27.54 -14.62 -11.42
CA ASP A 534 -28.06 -14.04 -12.67
C ASP A 534 -26.93 -13.66 -13.63
N GLN A 535 -25.84 -13.09 -13.10
CA GLN A 535 -24.64 -12.81 -13.89
C GLN A 535 -24.00 -14.10 -14.43
N ALA A 536 -23.98 -15.18 -13.64
CA ALA A 536 -23.51 -16.48 -14.10
C ALA A 536 -24.39 -17.05 -15.23
N ASP A 537 -25.71 -16.86 -15.16
CA ASP A 537 -26.65 -17.32 -16.18
C ASP A 537 -26.40 -16.68 -17.55
N LEU A 538 -25.99 -15.40 -17.59
CA LEU A 538 -25.57 -14.74 -18.83
C LEU A 538 -24.54 -15.60 -19.58
N PHE A 539 -23.51 -16.07 -18.88
CA PHE A 539 -22.40 -16.80 -19.47
C PHE A 539 -22.70 -18.28 -19.68
N LEU A 540 -23.24 -18.94 -18.66
CA LEU A 540 -23.40 -20.39 -18.63
C LEU A 540 -24.65 -20.86 -19.36
N HIS A 541 -25.76 -20.16 -19.20
CA HIS A 541 -27.04 -20.56 -19.78
C HIS A 541 -27.25 -19.90 -21.15
N TYR A 542 -27.26 -18.56 -21.20
CA TYR A 542 -27.63 -17.84 -22.42
C TYR A 542 -26.54 -17.85 -23.49
N LEU A 543 -25.27 -17.76 -23.09
CA LEU A 543 -24.13 -17.85 -24.01
C LEU A 543 -23.57 -19.28 -24.14
N GLY A 544 -24.09 -20.24 -23.38
CA GLY A 544 -23.74 -21.65 -23.45
C GLY A 544 -22.25 -21.95 -23.21
N ARG A 545 -21.56 -21.14 -22.40
CA ARG A 545 -20.12 -21.28 -22.18
C ARG A 545 -19.82 -22.41 -21.19
N SER A 546 -18.85 -23.25 -21.53
CA SER A 546 -18.35 -24.28 -20.63
C SER A 546 -17.40 -23.70 -19.58
N GLU A 547 -17.17 -24.45 -18.50
CA GLU A 547 -16.16 -24.09 -17.48
C GLU A 547 -14.80 -23.77 -18.10
N ASN A 548 -14.31 -24.64 -19.00
CA ASN A 548 -13.02 -24.43 -19.67
C ASN A 548 -12.98 -23.11 -20.44
N GLN A 549 -14.07 -22.75 -21.14
CA GLN A 549 -14.14 -21.48 -21.87
C GLN A 549 -14.14 -20.27 -20.93
N ILE A 550 -14.77 -20.38 -19.76
CA ILE A 550 -14.75 -19.33 -18.73
C ILE A 550 -13.35 -19.18 -18.15
N LEU A 551 -12.67 -20.29 -17.87
CA LEU A 551 -11.32 -20.30 -17.33
C LEU A 551 -10.30 -19.77 -18.36
N ASP A 552 -10.42 -20.16 -19.64
CA ASP A 552 -9.55 -19.67 -20.70
C ASP A 552 -9.74 -18.17 -20.95
N ALA A 553 -10.99 -17.68 -20.95
CA ALA A 553 -11.26 -16.24 -21.00
C ALA A 553 -10.66 -15.51 -19.79
N SER A 554 -10.77 -16.08 -18.59
CA SER A 554 -10.19 -15.50 -17.37
C SER A 554 -8.65 -15.46 -17.43
N LYS A 555 -8.01 -16.52 -17.90
CA LYS A 555 -6.55 -16.57 -18.10
C LYS A 555 -6.09 -15.56 -19.15
N GLN A 556 -6.86 -15.37 -20.22
CA GLN A 556 -6.57 -14.34 -21.22
C GLN A 556 -6.70 -12.94 -20.61
N MET A 557 -7.75 -12.65 -19.83
CA MET A 557 -7.88 -11.38 -19.11
C MET A 557 -6.69 -11.12 -18.17
N ILE A 558 -6.18 -12.16 -17.49
CA ILE A 558 -4.94 -12.05 -16.69
C ILE A 558 -3.74 -11.71 -17.58
N ALA A 559 -3.59 -12.40 -18.72
CA ALA A 559 -2.51 -12.15 -19.68
C ALA A 559 -2.59 -10.75 -20.32
N ASP A 560 -3.78 -10.15 -20.37
CA ASP A 560 -4.06 -8.80 -20.87
C ASP A 560 -4.02 -7.73 -19.74
N GLY A 561 -3.68 -8.11 -18.50
CA GLY A 561 -3.64 -7.18 -17.36
C GLY A 561 -5.01 -6.72 -16.84
N LYS A 562 -6.12 -7.36 -17.26
CA LYS A 562 -7.51 -7.04 -16.89
C LYS A 562 -7.96 -7.83 -15.65
N TYR A 563 -7.21 -7.69 -14.56
CA TYR A 563 -7.38 -8.51 -13.36
C TYR A 563 -8.74 -8.33 -12.68
N GLU A 564 -9.24 -7.10 -12.58
CA GLU A 564 -10.55 -6.80 -11.98
C GLU A 564 -11.69 -7.43 -12.78
N LEU A 565 -11.57 -7.44 -14.12
CA LEU A 565 -12.56 -8.07 -14.99
C LEU A 565 -12.53 -9.59 -14.84
N ALA A 566 -11.34 -10.20 -14.79
CA ALA A 566 -11.18 -11.62 -14.52
C ALA A 566 -11.78 -12.01 -13.15
N ALA A 567 -11.51 -11.21 -12.11
CA ALA A 567 -12.03 -11.44 -10.77
C ALA A 567 -13.57 -11.38 -10.74
N ARG A 568 -14.17 -10.39 -11.43
CA ARG A 568 -15.64 -10.26 -11.54
C ARG A 568 -16.26 -11.45 -12.27
N LEU A 569 -15.67 -11.89 -13.39
CA LEU A 569 -16.16 -13.05 -14.14
C LEU A 569 -16.12 -14.33 -13.29
N LEU A 570 -14.99 -14.57 -12.61
CA LEU A 570 -14.86 -15.73 -11.74
C LEU A 570 -15.82 -15.65 -10.54
N ASP A 571 -15.92 -14.51 -9.86
CA ASP A 571 -16.81 -14.40 -8.69
C ASP A 571 -18.29 -14.61 -9.05
N ALA A 572 -18.74 -14.14 -10.22
CA ALA A 572 -20.08 -14.44 -10.74
C ALA A 572 -20.30 -15.96 -10.89
N CYS A 573 -19.34 -16.67 -11.49
CA CYS A 573 -19.44 -18.11 -11.77
C CYS A 573 -19.09 -19.03 -10.58
N ARG A 574 -18.55 -18.50 -9.47
CA ARG A 574 -17.99 -19.26 -8.35
C ARG A 574 -18.95 -20.29 -7.76
N GLU A 575 -20.22 -19.94 -7.54
CA GLU A 575 -21.18 -20.84 -6.89
C GLU A 575 -21.42 -22.11 -7.72
N ARG A 576 -21.40 -21.97 -9.05
CA ARG A 576 -21.71 -23.06 -9.99
C ARG A 576 -20.47 -23.85 -10.41
N LEU A 577 -19.32 -23.19 -10.55
CA LEU A 577 -18.09 -23.78 -11.09
C LEU A 577 -16.95 -23.96 -10.05
N GLY A 578 -17.06 -23.33 -8.88
CA GLY A 578 -15.94 -23.17 -7.93
C GLY A 578 -15.44 -24.43 -7.24
N LYS A 579 -15.94 -25.62 -7.62
CA LYS A 579 -15.51 -26.91 -7.04
C LYS A 579 -14.25 -27.46 -7.70
N SER A 580 -13.88 -27.00 -8.90
CA SER A 580 -12.72 -27.53 -9.60
C SER A 580 -11.42 -26.93 -9.09
N LYS A 581 -10.34 -27.74 -9.14
CA LYS A 581 -8.99 -27.27 -8.77
C LYS A 581 -8.49 -26.19 -9.73
N GLU A 582 -8.87 -26.28 -11.00
CA GLU A 582 -8.43 -25.32 -12.02
C GLU A 582 -9.10 -23.95 -11.82
N PHE A 583 -10.39 -23.94 -11.44
CA PHE A 583 -11.07 -22.73 -11.04
C PHE A 583 -10.38 -22.07 -9.85
N ALA A 584 -10.14 -22.82 -8.76
CA ALA A 584 -9.46 -22.31 -7.57
C ALA A 584 -8.05 -21.79 -7.88
N ALA A 585 -7.30 -22.47 -8.77
CA ALA A 585 -5.97 -22.04 -9.20
C ALA A 585 -6.02 -20.74 -10.03
N THR A 586 -6.97 -20.64 -10.97
CA THR A 586 -7.14 -19.44 -11.81
C THR A 586 -7.57 -18.25 -10.96
N GLU A 587 -8.50 -18.46 -10.04
CA GLU A 587 -8.94 -17.46 -9.08
C GLU A 587 -7.80 -16.97 -8.20
N ARG A 588 -7.04 -17.89 -7.62
CA ARG A 588 -5.85 -17.54 -6.84
C ARG A 588 -4.86 -16.72 -7.68
N ALA A 589 -4.64 -17.08 -8.93
CA ALA A 589 -3.73 -16.34 -9.81
C ALA A 589 -4.21 -14.89 -10.06
N VAL A 590 -5.52 -14.67 -10.26
CA VAL A 590 -6.08 -13.32 -10.39
C VAL A 590 -5.83 -12.48 -9.13
N TYR A 591 -6.15 -13.02 -7.95
CA TYR A 591 -6.02 -12.26 -6.70
C TYR A 591 -4.57 -12.00 -6.31
N LEU A 592 -3.63 -12.90 -6.67
CA LEU A 592 -2.20 -12.61 -6.54
C LEU A 592 -1.79 -11.40 -7.39
N ARG A 593 -2.28 -11.29 -8.63
CA ARG A 593 -1.99 -10.15 -9.50
C ARG A 593 -2.62 -8.85 -9.02
N LEU A 594 -3.86 -8.91 -8.52
CA LEU A 594 -4.50 -7.76 -7.88
C LEU A 594 -3.73 -7.30 -6.63
N MET A 595 -3.21 -8.24 -5.84
CA MET A 595 -2.38 -7.92 -4.70
C MET A 595 -1.05 -7.26 -5.15
N GLU A 596 -0.35 -7.83 -6.14
CA GLU A 596 0.87 -7.25 -6.72
C GLU A 596 0.65 -5.83 -7.27
N LYS A 597 -0.50 -5.60 -7.92
CA LYS A 597 -0.87 -4.31 -8.52
C LYS A 597 -1.06 -3.18 -7.50
N ASN A 598 -1.54 -3.48 -6.29
CA ASN A 598 -2.01 -2.49 -5.31
C ASN A 598 -1.12 -2.36 -4.07
N GLN A 599 -0.04 -3.15 -3.98
CA GLN A 599 0.80 -3.27 -2.79
C GLN A 599 1.53 -1.99 -2.32
N ASN A 600 1.53 -0.92 -3.12
CA ASN A 600 2.30 0.30 -2.86
C ASN A 600 1.45 1.54 -2.58
N ASP A 601 0.16 1.49 -2.90
CA ASP A 601 -0.72 2.66 -2.89
C ASP A 601 -2.13 2.38 -2.35
N ASP A 602 -2.54 1.12 -2.19
CA ASP A 602 -3.84 0.77 -1.62
C ASP A 602 -3.73 -0.45 -0.67
N PRO A 603 -3.43 -0.21 0.62
CA PRO A 603 -3.25 -1.30 1.59
C PRO A 603 -4.52 -2.10 1.85
N PHE A 604 -5.71 -1.49 1.80
CA PHE A 604 -6.95 -2.25 2.05
C PHE A 604 -7.27 -3.19 0.88
N LYS A 605 -7.08 -2.76 -0.38
CA LYS A 605 -7.15 -3.67 -1.52
C LYS A 605 -6.12 -4.79 -1.37
N PHE A 606 -4.89 -4.49 -0.95
CA PHE A 606 -3.87 -5.50 -0.70
C PHE A 606 -4.33 -6.56 0.33
N ILE A 607 -4.86 -6.15 1.49
CA ILE A 607 -5.36 -7.04 2.56
C ILE A 607 -6.49 -7.94 2.01
N LEU A 608 -7.47 -7.35 1.33
CA LEU A 608 -8.63 -8.07 0.80
C LEU A 608 -8.21 -9.08 -0.29
N TYR A 609 -7.31 -8.69 -1.17
CA TYR A 609 -6.82 -9.56 -2.24
C TYR A 609 -5.88 -10.65 -1.72
N ALA A 610 -5.06 -10.37 -0.70
CA ALA A 610 -4.27 -11.38 -0.01
C ALA A 610 -5.18 -12.45 0.61
N ASN A 611 -6.25 -12.03 1.29
CA ASN A 611 -7.25 -12.95 1.84
C ASN A 611 -7.93 -13.79 0.76
N LYS A 612 -8.39 -13.17 -0.33
CA LYS A 612 -9.00 -13.88 -1.46
C LYS A 612 -8.05 -14.85 -2.16
N ALA A 613 -6.75 -14.55 -2.20
CA ALA A 613 -5.72 -15.44 -2.71
C ALA A 613 -5.33 -16.57 -1.73
N GLY A 614 -5.81 -16.52 -0.49
CA GLY A 614 -5.35 -17.40 0.60
C GLY A 614 -3.86 -17.21 0.87
N MET A 615 -3.34 -16.00 0.71
CA MET A 615 -1.93 -15.67 0.81
C MET A 615 -1.59 -15.10 2.18
N GLN A 616 -0.58 -15.68 2.81
CA GLN A 616 0.12 -15.06 3.95
C GLN A 616 1.41 -14.42 3.46
N VAL A 617 1.73 -13.27 4.03
CA VAL A 617 2.93 -12.48 3.74
C VAL A 617 3.66 -12.22 5.06
N PRO A 618 4.55 -13.12 5.50
CA PRO A 618 5.34 -12.88 6.69
C PRO A 618 6.15 -11.56 6.59
N PRO A 619 6.46 -10.90 7.72
CA PRO A 619 7.31 -9.72 7.72
C PRO A 619 8.69 -10.00 7.12
N VAL A 620 9.20 -9.03 6.37
CA VAL A 620 10.59 -9.04 5.92
C VAL A 620 11.54 -8.81 7.11
N GLN A 621 12.64 -9.57 7.16
CA GLN A 621 13.62 -9.43 8.24
C GLN A 621 14.66 -8.36 7.90
N LEU A 622 14.81 -7.36 8.78
CA LEU A 622 15.73 -6.24 8.58
C LEU A 622 17.20 -6.58 8.88
N ARG A 623 17.46 -7.65 9.64
CA ARG A 623 18.80 -8.08 10.07
C ARG A 623 18.97 -9.57 9.90
#